data_AF-A0A917K1Z9-F1
#
_entry.id   AF-A0A917K1Z9-F1
#
_cell.length_a   1.000
_cell.length_b   1.000
_cell.length_c   1.000
_cell.angle_alpha   90.00
_cell.angle_beta   90.00
_cell.angle_gamma   90.00
#
_symmetry.space_group_name_H-M   'P 1'
#
loop_
_entity.id
_entity.type
_entity.pdbx_description
1 polymer ?
#
loop_
_entity_poly.entity_id
_entity_poly.type
_entity_poly.pdbx_seq_one_letter_code
_entity_poly.pdbx_strand_id
1 'polypeptide(L)'
;MTEQFEFTTNEHNVHDTADTSVFGEDVRSDARQIIARYPEPRSALLPMLHLVQSVQGYVSPAGIRFCAEQLALSTAEVSAVATFYTMYKRKPCGQHLVSVCTNTLCAALGGDAIYRRLSEHLGVGHDETAGTPGEEGSITLEHAECLAACDLAPVLQVNYEYFDNQTPESALDLVKALQRGEKPAPTRGPALTDFRGAERQLAGFFDDLESTVAGPSAAPETVRGAQLAHERGWTAPSMPDDAELPPLPEKR
;
A
#
# COMPACT_ATOMS: atom_id res chain seq x y z
N MET A 1 48.67 -23.52 26.90
CA MET A 1 48.26 -23.40 25.49
C MET A 1 47.01 -22.55 25.48
N THR A 2 47.17 -21.26 25.19
CA THR A 2 46.06 -20.33 25.09
C THR A 2 46.22 -19.69 23.72
N GLU A 3 45.46 -20.17 22.75
CA GLU A 3 45.47 -19.67 21.38
C GLU A 3 44.90 -18.24 21.38
N GLN A 4 45.73 -17.31 20.90
CA GLN A 4 45.30 -15.96 20.56
C GLN A 4 44.49 -16.05 19.27
N PHE A 5 43.18 -15.87 19.36
CA PHE A 5 42.34 -15.61 18.20
C PHE A 5 42.56 -14.16 17.76
N GLU A 6 43.33 -13.96 16.69
CA GLU A 6 43.37 -12.71 15.95
C GLU A 6 42.01 -12.46 15.29
N PHE A 7 41.26 -11.49 15.81
CA PHE A 7 40.13 -10.91 15.11
C PHE A 7 40.67 -10.04 13.97
N THR A 8 40.70 -10.59 12.76
CA THR A 8 40.81 -9.78 11.54
C THR A 8 39.51 -9.01 11.38
N THR A 9 39.53 -7.71 11.68
CA THR A 9 38.48 -6.78 11.27
C THR A 9 38.49 -6.70 9.76
N ASN A 10 37.57 -7.43 9.13
CA ASN A 10 37.30 -7.30 7.72
C ASN A 10 36.55 -5.96 7.53
N GLU A 11 37.28 -4.90 7.18
CA GLU A 11 36.73 -3.61 6.76
C GLU A 11 35.87 -3.82 5.50
N HIS A 12 34.62 -4.24 5.72
CA HIS A 12 33.60 -4.17 4.70
C HIS A 12 33.34 -2.68 4.46
N ASN A 13 33.85 -2.21 3.34
CA ASN A 13 33.66 -0.87 2.83
C ASN A 13 32.14 -0.58 2.72
N VAL A 14 31.56 0.14 3.70
CA VAL A 14 30.13 0.51 3.78
C VAL A 14 29.84 1.70 2.85
N HIS A 15 30.28 1.60 1.61
CA HIS A 15 29.91 2.52 0.54
C HIS A 15 29.16 1.70 -0.51
N ASP A 16 27.92 1.34 -0.18
CA ASP A 16 26.98 0.81 -1.16
C ASP A 16 26.59 1.94 -2.14
N THR A 17 27.35 2.03 -3.23
CA THR A 17 27.15 2.94 -4.35
C THR A 17 26.02 2.44 -5.24
N ALA A 18 24.84 2.17 -4.70
CA ALA A 18 23.70 1.98 -5.61
C ALA A 18 23.60 3.23 -6.52
N ASP A 19 23.03 3.06 -7.71
CA ASP A 19 22.92 4.17 -8.66
C ASP A 19 21.54 4.83 -8.53
N THR A 20 21.47 6.17 -8.40
CA THR A 20 20.19 6.92 -8.38
C THR A 20 19.80 7.46 -9.76
N SER A 21 20.52 7.10 -10.84
CA SER A 21 20.25 7.55 -12.21
C SER A 21 18.86 7.17 -12.74
N VAL A 22 18.26 6.10 -12.20
CA VAL A 22 16.89 5.68 -12.49
C VAL A 22 15.84 6.75 -12.11
N PHE A 23 16.18 7.65 -11.17
CA PHE A 23 15.35 8.79 -10.80
C PHE A 23 15.82 10.04 -11.55
N GLY A 24 15.27 10.20 -12.76
CA GLY A 24 15.53 11.31 -13.66
C GLY A 24 15.08 12.67 -13.12
N GLU A 25 15.26 13.72 -13.93
CA GLU A 25 14.88 15.09 -13.53
C GLU A 25 13.37 15.26 -13.36
N ASP A 26 12.57 14.51 -14.11
CA ASP A 26 11.12 14.43 -13.94
C ASP A 26 10.75 13.95 -12.52
N VAL A 27 11.33 12.84 -12.08
CA VAL A 27 11.09 12.29 -10.72
C VAL A 27 11.65 13.22 -9.64
N ARG A 28 12.79 13.88 -9.88
CA ARG A 28 13.36 14.87 -8.96
C ARG A 28 12.49 16.13 -8.86
N SER A 29 11.88 16.55 -9.97
CA SER A 29 10.92 17.65 -9.99
C SER A 29 9.69 17.31 -9.14
N ASP A 30 9.18 16.09 -9.28
CA ASP A 30 8.07 15.60 -8.46
C ASP A 30 8.44 15.50 -6.98
N ALA A 31 9.64 15.00 -6.66
CA ALA A 31 10.14 14.99 -5.29
C ALA A 31 10.15 16.39 -4.68
N ARG A 32 10.62 17.41 -5.41
CA ARG A 32 10.58 18.82 -4.98
C ARG A 32 9.15 19.29 -4.72
N GLN A 33 8.19 18.90 -5.56
CA GLN A 33 6.78 19.23 -5.35
C GLN A 33 6.20 18.56 -4.09
N ILE A 34 6.55 17.29 -3.82
CA ILE A 34 6.11 16.61 -2.58
C ILE A 34 6.70 17.35 -1.36
N ILE A 35 8.00 17.64 -1.38
CA ILE A 35 8.69 18.31 -0.27
C ILE A 35 8.05 19.66 0.04
N ALA A 36 7.70 20.43 -0.99
CA ALA A 36 7.08 21.74 -0.85
C ALA A 36 5.68 21.73 -0.19
N ARG A 37 5.03 20.57 -0.06
CA ARG A 37 3.73 20.42 0.63
C ARG A 37 3.86 20.48 2.16
N TYR A 38 5.08 20.36 2.69
CA TYR A 38 5.33 20.25 4.13
C TYR A 38 6.22 21.38 4.65
N PRO A 39 6.00 21.85 5.89
CA PRO A 39 6.89 22.82 6.53
C PRO A 39 8.26 22.21 6.84
N GLU A 40 8.30 20.91 7.17
CA GLU A 40 9.51 20.15 7.49
C GLU A 40 9.76 19.10 6.39
N PRO A 41 10.92 19.10 5.70
CA PRO A 41 11.18 18.18 4.59
C PRO A 41 11.03 16.71 4.95
N ARG A 42 11.44 16.32 6.16
CA ARG A 42 11.31 14.93 6.65
C ARG A 42 9.88 14.38 6.60
N SER A 43 8.86 15.25 6.70
CA SER A 43 7.45 14.84 6.65
C SER A 43 7.01 14.37 5.25
N ALA A 44 7.81 14.67 4.22
CA ALA A 44 7.58 14.19 2.86
C ALA A 44 7.99 12.73 2.65
N LEU A 45 8.60 12.05 3.63
CA LEU A 45 9.18 10.72 3.44
C LEU A 45 8.15 9.66 2.99
N LEU A 46 6.95 9.65 3.56
CA LEU A 46 5.92 8.67 3.19
C LEU A 46 5.48 8.78 1.72
N PRO A 47 5.03 9.94 1.22
CA PRO A 47 4.71 10.09 -0.20
C PRO A 47 5.95 9.95 -1.12
N MET A 48 7.15 10.28 -0.64
CA MET A 48 8.39 10.03 -1.40
C MET A 48 8.67 8.55 -1.62
N LEU A 49 8.36 7.69 -0.64
CA LEU A 49 8.49 6.23 -0.80
C LEU A 49 7.48 5.70 -1.81
N HIS A 50 6.24 6.21 -1.84
CA HIS A 50 5.29 5.90 -2.91
C HIS A 50 5.78 6.36 -4.29
N LEU A 51 6.40 7.55 -4.38
CA LEU A 51 7.01 8.03 -5.63
C LEU A 51 8.10 7.06 -6.13
N VAL A 52 8.95 6.56 -5.23
CA VAL A 52 9.97 5.55 -5.57
C VAL A 52 9.32 4.27 -6.12
N GLN A 53 8.28 3.76 -5.45
CA GLN A 53 7.57 2.56 -5.91
C GLN A 53 6.88 2.78 -7.25
N SER A 54 6.41 3.99 -7.55
CA SER A 54 5.80 4.31 -8.84
C SER A 54 6.77 4.16 -10.03
N VAL A 55 8.07 4.30 -9.79
CA VAL A 55 9.11 4.15 -10.82
C VAL A 55 9.53 2.68 -10.93
N GLN A 56 9.87 2.05 -9.80
CA GLN A 56 10.55 0.76 -9.79
C GLN A 56 9.65 -0.43 -9.40
N GLY A 57 8.42 -0.19 -8.94
CA GLY A 57 7.51 -1.20 -8.44
C GLY A 57 7.83 -1.73 -7.03
N TYR A 58 8.81 -1.14 -6.34
CA TYR A 58 9.20 -1.42 -4.95
C TYR A 58 10.20 -0.38 -4.44
N VAL A 59 10.43 -0.33 -3.13
CA VAL A 59 11.45 0.49 -2.48
C VAL A 59 12.82 -0.20 -2.56
N SER A 60 13.58 0.13 -3.60
CA SER A 60 14.94 -0.39 -3.82
C SER A 60 15.99 0.30 -2.93
N PRO A 61 17.20 -0.26 -2.79
CA PRO A 61 18.33 0.45 -2.15
C PRO A 61 18.63 1.81 -2.81
N ALA A 62 18.46 1.92 -4.13
CA ALA A 62 18.59 3.18 -4.84
C ALA A 62 17.50 4.17 -4.44
N GLY A 63 16.26 3.70 -4.27
CA GLY A 63 15.14 4.50 -3.78
C GLY A 63 15.33 5.00 -2.35
N ILE A 64 15.87 4.15 -1.47
CA ILE A 64 16.23 4.53 -0.10
C ILE A 64 17.25 5.67 -0.11
N ARG A 65 18.34 5.53 -0.89
CA ARG A 65 19.34 6.58 -1.00
C ARG A 65 18.78 7.86 -1.65
N PHE A 66 17.96 7.72 -2.69
CA PHE A 66 17.30 8.86 -3.32
C PHE A 66 16.49 9.68 -2.30
N CYS A 67 15.63 9.03 -1.50
CA CYS A 67 14.88 9.71 -0.44
C CYS A 67 15.80 10.33 0.62
N ALA A 68 16.86 9.63 1.02
CA ALA A 68 17.85 10.13 1.97
C ALA A 68 18.52 11.43 1.47
N GLU A 69 18.96 11.44 0.21
CA GLU A 69 19.56 12.62 -0.45
C GLU A 69 18.58 13.78 -0.57
N GLN A 70 17.33 13.52 -1.01
CA GLN A 70 16.34 14.58 -1.22
C GLN A 70 15.86 15.23 0.10
N LEU A 71 15.83 14.47 1.20
CA LEU A 71 15.28 14.92 2.48
C LEU A 71 16.35 15.25 3.53
N ALA A 72 17.63 15.15 3.19
CA ALA A 72 18.75 15.27 4.12
C ALA A 72 18.62 14.34 5.34
N LEU A 73 18.22 13.09 5.09
CA LEU A 73 18.13 12.01 6.08
C LEU A 73 19.25 10.99 5.88
N SER A 74 19.48 10.15 6.88
CA SER A 74 20.32 8.95 6.70
C SER A 74 19.54 7.84 5.97
N THR A 75 20.25 6.97 5.26
CA THR A 75 19.66 5.76 4.66
C THR A 75 19.06 4.84 5.73
N ALA A 76 19.60 4.85 6.96
CA ALA A 76 19.08 4.11 8.09
C ALA A 76 17.69 4.60 8.53
N GLU A 77 17.49 5.93 8.62
CA GLU A 77 16.17 6.50 8.94
C GLU A 77 15.13 6.14 7.88
N VAL A 78 15.49 6.26 6.60
CA VAL A 78 14.60 5.89 5.49
C VAL A 78 14.29 4.39 5.51
N SER A 79 15.29 3.54 5.75
CA SER A 79 15.13 2.08 5.85
C SER A 79 14.23 1.68 7.03
N ALA A 80 14.33 2.38 8.16
CA ALA A 80 13.49 2.13 9.32
C ALA A 80 12.01 2.40 8.99
N VAL A 81 11.72 3.49 8.27
CA VAL A 81 10.35 3.80 7.85
C VAL A 81 9.84 2.82 6.78
N ALA A 82 10.67 2.50 5.78
CA ALA A 82 10.31 1.56 4.73
C ALA A 82 10.11 0.12 5.21
N THR A 83 10.68 -0.25 6.36
CA THR A 83 10.46 -1.57 6.98
C THR A 83 9.31 -1.56 7.98
N PHE A 84 8.94 -0.39 8.51
CA PHE A 84 7.85 -0.26 9.48
C PHE A 84 6.47 -0.34 8.84
N TYR A 85 6.26 0.32 7.69
CA TYR A 85 4.97 0.31 6.98
C TYR A 85 4.93 -0.77 5.90
N THR A 86 3.91 -1.63 5.94
CA THR A 86 3.75 -2.79 5.04
C THR A 86 3.42 -2.43 3.58
N MET A 87 2.92 -1.23 3.33
CA MET A 87 2.65 -0.73 1.98
C MET A 87 3.94 -0.48 1.18
N TYR A 88 5.08 -0.27 1.86
CA TYR A 88 6.37 -0.12 1.21
C TYR A 88 6.98 -1.48 0.93
N LYS A 89 6.79 -1.96 -0.29
CA LYS A 89 7.27 -3.24 -0.79
C LYS A 89 8.78 -3.17 -0.94
N ARG A 90 9.47 -4.12 -0.34
CA ARG A 90 10.95 -4.19 -0.34
C ARG A 90 11.49 -5.22 -1.34
N LYS A 91 10.59 -5.86 -2.09
CA LYS A 91 10.87 -6.80 -3.17
C LYS A 91 10.11 -6.35 -4.41
N PRO A 92 10.62 -6.61 -5.64
CA PRO A 92 9.91 -6.28 -6.86
C PRO A 92 8.49 -6.87 -6.90
N CYS A 93 7.49 -6.01 -7.04
CA CYS A 93 6.10 -6.43 -7.17
C CYS A 93 5.69 -6.68 -8.61
N GLY A 94 4.65 -7.50 -8.77
CA GLY A 94 3.96 -7.69 -10.03
C GLY A 94 3.27 -6.40 -10.50
N GLN A 95 2.68 -6.45 -11.69
CA GLN A 95 1.80 -5.42 -12.20
C GLN A 95 0.57 -5.23 -11.29
N HIS A 96 0.14 -6.29 -10.60
CA HIS A 96 -0.93 -6.25 -9.64
C HIS A 96 -0.50 -6.78 -8.28
N LEU A 97 -0.73 -5.99 -7.24
CA LEU A 97 -0.70 -6.41 -5.85
C LEU A 97 -2.11 -6.86 -5.46
N VAL A 98 -2.28 -8.15 -5.15
CA VAL A 98 -3.55 -8.75 -4.73
C VAL A 98 -3.49 -9.05 -3.24
N SER A 99 -4.21 -8.28 -2.45
CA SER A 99 -4.21 -8.34 -0.99
C SER A 99 -5.50 -8.99 -0.49
N VAL A 100 -5.40 -10.15 0.16
CA VAL A 100 -6.55 -10.89 0.69
C VAL A 100 -6.67 -10.64 2.18
N CYS A 101 -7.80 -10.09 2.63
CA CYS A 101 -8.06 -9.96 4.06
C CYS A 101 -8.34 -11.32 4.68
N THR A 102 -7.53 -11.69 5.67
CA THR A 102 -7.68 -12.92 6.46
C THR A 102 -7.83 -12.62 7.96
N ASN A 103 -8.11 -11.37 8.31
CA ASN A 103 -8.47 -11.04 9.68
C ASN A 103 -9.85 -11.63 10.03
N THR A 104 -10.07 -11.82 11.33
CA THR A 104 -11.19 -12.50 12.01
C THR A 104 -12.48 -12.65 11.20
N LEU A 105 -13.11 -11.53 10.80
CA LEU A 105 -14.40 -11.60 10.11
C LEU A 105 -14.28 -12.15 8.67
N CYS A 106 -13.28 -11.70 7.91
CA CYS A 106 -13.05 -12.23 6.57
C CYS A 106 -12.63 -13.70 6.66
N ALA A 107 -11.75 -14.09 7.58
CA ALA A 107 -11.40 -15.50 7.80
C ALA A 107 -12.63 -16.37 8.08
N ALA A 108 -13.52 -15.92 8.99
CA ALA A 108 -14.75 -16.64 9.31
C ALA A 108 -15.70 -16.80 8.11
N LEU A 109 -15.67 -15.85 7.17
CA LEU A 109 -16.53 -15.85 5.98
C LEU A 109 -15.86 -16.44 4.71
N GLY A 110 -14.62 -16.91 4.81
CA GLY A 110 -13.93 -17.61 3.71
C GLY A 110 -12.66 -16.94 3.16
N GLY A 111 -12.17 -15.86 3.78
CA GLY A 111 -10.91 -15.20 3.43
C GLY A 111 -9.71 -16.13 3.40
N ASP A 112 -9.58 -17.03 4.38
CA ASP A 112 -8.51 -18.05 4.41
C ASP A 112 -8.63 -19.04 3.24
N ALA A 113 -9.86 -19.37 2.85
CA ALA A 113 -10.11 -20.24 1.71
C ALA A 113 -9.75 -19.56 0.39
N ILE A 114 -10.06 -18.27 0.27
CA ILE A 114 -9.66 -17.45 -0.87
C ILE A 114 -8.13 -17.39 -0.96
N TYR A 115 -7.45 -16.99 0.12
CA TYR A 115 -6.00 -16.85 0.11
C TYR A 115 -5.30 -18.16 -0.26
N ARG A 116 -5.71 -19.29 0.35
CA ARG A 116 -5.18 -20.61 0.01
C ARG A 116 -5.39 -20.96 -1.46
N ARG A 117 -6.60 -20.74 -1.97
CA ARG A 117 -6.95 -21.05 -3.36
C ARG A 117 -6.11 -20.25 -4.35
N LEU A 118 -5.89 -18.97 -4.08
CA LEU A 118 -5.06 -18.10 -4.90
C LEU A 118 -3.58 -18.48 -4.81
N SER A 119 -3.08 -18.74 -3.60
CA SER A 119 -1.71 -19.19 -3.37
C SER A 119 -1.39 -20.50 -4.12
N GLU A 120 -2.31 -21.47 -4.08
CA GLU A 120 -2.18 -22.74 -4.84
C GLU A 120 -2.21 -22.52 -6.36
N HIS A 121 -3.08 -21.64 -6.86
CA HIS A 121 -3.17 -21.35 -8.30
C HIS A 121 -1.93 -20.62 -8.82
N LEU A 122 -1.43 -19.65 -8.06
CA LEU A 122 -0.28 -18.82 -8.44
C LEU A 122 1.06 -19.49 -8.14
N GLY A 123 1.09 -20.47 -7.23
CA GLY A 123 2.31 -21.14 -6.77
C GLY A 123 3.21 -20.26 -5.90
N VAL A 124 2.64 -19.26 -5.23
CA VAL A 124 3.36 -18.27 -4.42
C VAL A 124 2.69 -18.04 -3.07
N GLY A 125 3.47 -17.67 -2.07
CA GLY A 125 3.01 -17.29 -0.74
C GLY A 125 2.85 -15.78 -0.57
N HIS A 126 2.91 -15.34 0.70
CA HIS A 126 2.78 -13.94 1.05
C HIS A 126 4.02 -13.16 0.61
N ASP A 127 3.81 -12.00 -0.01
CA ASP A 127 4.85 -11.10 -0.51
C ASP A 127 5.78 -11.78 -1.53
N GLU A 128 5.21 -12.69 -2.31
CA GLU A 128 5.84 -13.36 -3.43
C GLU A 128 5.09 -13.07 -4.73
N THR A 129 5.81 -13.08 -5.84
CA THR A 129 5.32 -12.64 -7.15
C THR A 129 5.29 -13.82 -8.13
N ALA A 130 4.12 -14.07 -8.73
CA ALA A 130 3.95 -14.98 -9.85
C ALA A 130 4.12 -14.24 -11.17
N GLY A 131 4.93 -14.80 -12.07
CA GLY A 131 5.36 -14.14 -13.31
C GLY A 131 6.60 -13.26 -13.11
N THR A 132 6.96 -12.48 -14.14
CA THR A 132 8.07 -11.52 -14.05
C THR A 132 7.56 -10.23 -13.42
N PRO A 133 8.14 -9.74 -12.31
CA PRO A 133 7.71 -8.50 -11.66
C PRO A 133 7.60 -7.31 -12.62
N GLY A 134 6.49 -6.58 -12.55
CA GLY A 134 6.19 -5.41 -13.39
C GLY A 134 5.74 -5.72 -14.83
N GLU A 135 5.82 -6.97 -15.29
CA GLU A 135 5.31 -7.38 -16.62
C GLU A 135 3.80 -7.62 -16.59
N GLU A 136 3.17 -7.58 -17.76
CA GLU A 136 1.73 -7.75 -17.91
C GLU A 136 1.22 -9.04 -17.26
N GLY A 137 0.18 -8.92 -16.42
CA GLY A 137 -0.45 -10.04 -15.73
C GLY A 137 0.36 -10.67 -14.58
N SER A 138 1.53 -10.11 -14.22
CA SER A 138 2.27 -10.54 -13.03
C SER A 138 1.56 -10.13 -11.75
N ILE A 139 1.50 -11.05 -10.77
CA ILE A 139 0.71 -10.91 -9.54
C ILE A 139 1.62 -11.06 -8.33
N THR A 140 1.65 -10.07 -7.43
CA THR A 140 2.12 -10.26 -6.06
C THR A 140 0.95 -10.60 -5.16
N LEU A 141 1.05 -11.70 -4.41
CA LEU A 141 0.00 -12.11 -3.46
C LEU A 141 0.36 -11.64 -2.05
N GLU A 142 -0.55 -10.93 -1.41
CA GLU A 142 -0.41 -10.45 -0.04
C GLU A 142 -1.47 -11.08 0.87
N HIS A 143 -1.00 -11.66 1.98
CA HIS A 143 -1.84 -12.04 3.10
C HIS A 143 -2.05 -10.81 3.97
N ALA A 144 -3.18 -10.13 3.78
CA ALA A 144 -3.44 -8.86 4.42
C ALA A 144 -4.21 -9.01 5.72
N GLU A 145 -3.92 -8.10 6.64
CA GLU A 145 -4.73 -7.88 7.84
C GLU A 145 -6.05 -7.16 7.49
N CYS A 146 -6.71 -6.56 8.48
CA CYS A 146 -7.99 -5.89 8.27
C CYS A 146 -7.90 -4.76 7.23
N LEU A 147 -8.68 -4.88 6.15
CA LEU A 147 -8.84 -3.85 5.10
C LEU A 147 -10.00 -2.87 5.37
N ALA A 148 -10.52 -2.85 6.60
CA ALA A 148 -11.56 -1.93 7.07
C ALA A 148 -12.88 -1.94 6.27
N ALA A 149 -13.24 -3.08 5.67
CA ALA A 149 -14.48 -3.26 4.88
C ALA A 149 -15.26 -4.49 5.36
N CYS A 150 -15.39 -4.62 6.68
CA CYS A 150 -16.00 -5.77 7.33
C CYS A 150 -17.48 -5.98 7.01
N ASP A 151 -18.20 -4.90 6.68
CA ASP A 151 -19.60 -4.92 6.23
C ASP A 151 -19.80 -5.64 4.88
N LEU A 152 -18.71 -5.88 4.15
CA LEU A 152 -18.69 -6.47 2.81
C LEU A 152 -17.76 -7.69 2.69
N ALA A 153 -17.42 -8.30 3.83
CA ALA A 153 -16.53 -9.45 3.90
C ALA A 153 -17.10 -10.70 3.17
N PRO A 154 -16.23 -11.54 2.55
CA PRO A 154 -14.78 -11.40 2.41
C PRO A 154 -14.35 -10.34 1.40
N VAL A 155 -13.28 -9.61 1.71
CA VAL A 155 -12.77 -8.50 0.89
C VAL A 155 -11.35 -8.78 0.40
N LEU A 156 -11.10 -8.43 -0.85
CA LEU A 156 -9.77 -8.33 -1.45
C LEU A 156 -9.52 -6.90 -1.88
N GLN A 157 -8.25 -6.53 -2.00
CA GLN A 157 -7.82 -5.38 -2.77
C GLN A 157 -6.95 -5.80 -3.94
N VAL A 158 -7.07 -5.08 -5.05
CA VAL A 158 -6.13 -5.14 -6.17
C VAL A 158 -5.59 -3.74 -6.37
N ASN A 159 -4.29 -3.56 -6.18
CA ASN A 159 -3.65 -2.23 -6.24
C ASN A 159 -4.39 -1.18 -5.39
N TYR A 160 -4.79 -1.58 -4.18
CA TYR A 160 -5.54 -0.80 -3.19
C TYR A 160 -7.02 -0.51 -3.51
N GLU A 161 -7.54 -0.99 -4.64
CA GLU A 161 -8.96 -0.89 -4.96
C GLU A 161 -9.77 -2.09 -4.48
N TYR A 162 -11.00 -1.83 -4.02
CA TYR A 162 -11.80 -2.83 -3.31
C TYR A 162 -12.54 -3.79 -4.24
N PHE A 163 -12.46 -5.07 -3.89
CA PHE A 163 -13.27 -6.16 -4.43
C PHE A 163 -13.99 -6.82 -3.27
N ASP A 164 -15.25 -6.41 -3.11
CA ASP A 164 -16.12 -6.77 -2.00
C ASP A 164 -16.88 -8.09 -2.27
N ASN A 165 -17.41 -8.71 -1.20
CA ASN A 165 -18.26 -9.91 -1.23
C ASN A 165 -17.68 -11.09 -2.04
N GLN A 166 -16.37 -11.31 -1.93
CA GLN A 166 -15.66 -12.27 -2.77
C GLN A 166 -15.81 -13.70 -2.26
N THR A 167 -15.84 -14.65 -3.18
CA THR A 167 -15.75 -16.09 -2.92
C THR A 167 -14.44 -16.64 -3.47
N PRO A 168 -14.03 -17.86 -3.09
CA PRO A 168 -12.86 -18.51 -3.70
C PRO A 168 -12.90 -18.57 -5.23
N GLU A 169 -14.09 -18.75 -5.81
CA GLU A 169 -14.31 -18.79 -7.26
C GLU A 169 -14.20 -17.40 -7.88
N SER A 170 -14.90 -16.40 -7.34
CA SER A 170 -14.87 -15.04 -7.91
C SER A 170 -13.48 -14.43 -7.81
N ALA A 171 -12.76 -14.67 -6.70
CA ALA A 171 -11.39 -14.20 -6.52
C ALA A 171 -10.42 -14.88 -7.50
N LEU A 172 -10.60 -16.18 -7.77
CA LEU A 172 -9.81 -16.89 -8.76
C LEU A 172 -10.07 -16.37 -10.18
N ASP A 173 -11.33 -16.10 -10.52
CA ASP A 173 -11.70 -15.55 -11.82
C ASP A 173 -11.15 -14.13 -12.01
N LEU A 174 -11.19 -13.30 -10.96
CA LEU A 174 -10.53 -12.00 -10.91
C LEU A 174 -9.02 -12.12 -11.18
N VAL A 175 -8.31 -12.98 -10.45
CA VAL A 175 -6.86 -13.18 -10.66
C VAL A 175 -6.56 -13.68 -12.07
N LYS A 176 -7.34 -14.62 -12.60
CA LYS A 176 -7.16 -15.09 -13.98
C LYS A 176 -7.43 -13.99 -15.01
N ALA A 177 -8.36 -13.08 -14.76
CA ALA A 177 -8.61 -11.93 -15.63
C ALA A 177 -7.40 -10.99 -15.65
N LEU A 178 -6.86 -10.67 -14.48
CA LEU A 178 -5.62 -9.87 -14.35
C LEU A 178 -4.45 -10.54 -15.10
N GLN A 179 -4.28 -11.87 -14.97
CA GLN A 179 -3.25 -12.63 -15.71
C GLN A 179 -3.42 -12.58 -17.24
N ARG A 180 -4.62 -12.26 -17.75
CA ARG A 180 -4.89 -12.06 -19.19
C ARG A 180 -4.76 -10.59 -19.63
N GLY A 181 -4.29 -9.70 -18.74
CA GLY A 181 -4.18 -8.27 -19.00
C GLY A 181 -5.51 -7.51 -18.89
N GLU A 182 -6.58 -8.16 -18.44
CA GLU A 182 -7.86 -7.50 -18.20
C GLU A 182 -7.80 -6.66 -16.93
N LYS A 183 -8.60 -5.59 -16.87
CA LYS A 183 -8.74 -4.72 -15.70
C LYS A 183 -10.20 -4.71 -15.23
N PRO A 184 -10.65 -5.75 -14.49
CA PRO A 184 -12.01 -5.79 -13.97
C PRO A 184 -12.31 -4.56 -13.11
N ALA A 185 -13.52 -4.03 -13.22
CA ALA A 185 -13.92 -2.88 -12.43
C ALA A 185 -13.99 -3.24 -10.94
N PRO A 186 -13.40 -2.43 -10.03
CA PRO A 186 -13.59 -2.59 -8.59
C PRO A 186 -15.05 -2.44 -8.18
N THR A 187 -15.44 -3.06 -7.07
CA THR A 187 -16.77 -2.86 -6.48
C THR A 187 -16.89 -1.45 -5.89
N ARG A 188 -15.79 -0.94 -5.34
CA ARG A 188 -15.63 0.41 -4.82
C ARG A 188 -14.26 0.95 -5.15
N GLY A 189 -14.20 2.25 -5.40
CA GLY A 189 -13.02 2.94 -5.89
C GLY A 189 -13.02 3.15 -7.40
N PRO A 190 -12.01 3.87 -7.92
CA PRO A 190 -11.84 4.16 -9.35
C PRO A 190 -11.52 2.95 -10.21
N ALA A 191 -11.44 3.17 -11.53
CA ALA A 191 -10.98 2.13 -12.45
C ALA A 191 -9.55 1.67 -12.11
N LEU A 192 -9.32 0.35 -12.19
CA LEU A 192 -8.02 -0.23 -11.89
C LEU A 192 -6.90 0.35 -12.76
N THR A 193 -5.81 0.73 -12.11
CA THR A 193 -4.51 0.96 -12.72
C THR A 193 -3.52 -0.16 -12.33
N ASP A 194 -2.31 -0.14 -12.86
CA ASP A 194 -1.26 -1.06 -12.40
C ASP A 194 -0.66 -0.59 -11.06
N PHE A 195 0.15 -1.43 -10.42
CA PHE A 195 0.71 -1.14 -9.10
C PHE A 195 1.53 0.16 -9.10
N ARG A 196 2.31 0.40 -10.15
CA ARG A 196 3.10 1.63 -10.30
C ARG A 196 2.21 2.87 -10.44
N GLY A 197 1.12 2.76 -11.17
CA GLY A 197 0.10 3.79 -11.29
C GLY A 197 -0.60 4.10 -9.97
N ALA A 198 -0.95 3.07 -9.18
CA ALA A 198 -1.54 3.28 -7.86
C ALA A 198 -0.55 3.97 -6.91
N GLU A 199 0.72 3.56 -6.92
CA GLU A 199 1.79 4.20 -6.15
C GLU A 199 2.03 5.65 -6.59
N ARG A 200 1.90 5.95 -7.88
CA ARG A 200 1.96 7.32 -8.41
C ARG A 200 0.83 8.20 -7.84
N GLN A 201 -0.38 7.66 -7.78
CA GLN A 201 -1.54 8.32 -7.21
C GLN A 201 -1.38 8.53 -5.69
N LEU A 202 -0.86 7.54 -4.96
CA LEU A 202 -0.56 7.64 -3.53
C LEU A 202 0.55 8.65 -3.21
N ALA A 203 1.49 8.88 -4.13
CA ALA A 203 2.45 9.98 -4.06
C ALA A 203 1.79 11.37 -4.27
N GLY A 204 0.50 11.40 -4.64
CA GLY A 204 -0.30 12.59 -4.87
C GLY A 204 -0.11 13.18 -6.25
N PHE A 205 0.07 12.33 -7.27
CA PHE A 205 0.12 12.73 -8.67
C PHE A 205 -0.93 11.97 -9.47
N PHE A 206 -1.76 12.73 -10.17
CA PHE A 206 -2.92 12.22 -10.90
C PHE A 206 -2.84 12.76 -12.33
N ASP A 207 -3.01 11.89 -13.33
CA ASP A 207 -3.03 12.32 -14.73
C ASP A 207 -4.28 13.18 -15.00
N ASP A 208 -5.43 12.68 -14.55
CA ASP A 208 -6.70 13.40 -14.49
C ASP A 208 -7.39 13.10 -13.16
N LEU A 209 -7.49 14.10 -12.29
CA LEU A 209 -8.00 13.91 -10.93
C LEU A 209 -9.46 13.45 -10.93
N GLU A 210 -10.30 14.01 -11.81
CA GLU A 210 -11.72 13.72 -11.84
C GLU A 210 -11.97 12.24 -12.17
N SER A 211 -11.37 11.72 -13.24
CA SER A 211 -11.49 10.30 -13.58
C SER A 211 -10.78 9.39 -12.56
N THR A 212 -9.67 9.84 -11.97
CA THR A 212 -8.91 9.01 -11.02
C THR A 212 -9.64 8.83 -9.69
N VAL A 213 -10.55 9.72 -9.32
CA VAL A 213 -11.37 9.57 -8.11
C VAL A 213 -12.83 9.19 -8.44
N ALA A 214 -13.13 8.98 -9.73
CA ALA A 214 -14.46 8.60 -10.18
C ALA A 214 -14.72 7.13 -9.84
N GLY A 215 -15.49 6.90 -8.78
CA GLY A 215 -15.94 5.58 -8.39
C GLY A 215 -16.85 5.62 -7.17
N PRO A 216 -17.61 4.54 -6.90
CA PRO A 216 -18.39 4.44 -5.68
C PRO A 216 -17.46 4.45 -4.46
N SER A 217 -17.63 5.41 -3.55
CA SER A 217 -16.86 5.49 -2.29
C SER A 217 -17.54 4.75 -1.13
N ALA A 218 -18.81 4.37 -1.29
CA ALA A 218 -19.60 3.68 -0.28
C ALA A 218 -20.53 2.65 -0.92
N ALA A 219 -20.80 1.57 -0.18
CA ALA A 219 -21.81 0.58 -0.55
C ALA A 219 -23.16 0.93 0.12
N PRO A 220 -24.29 0.40 -0.39
CA PRO A 220 -25.60 0.53 0.25
C PRO A 220 -25.60 0.11 1.73
N GLU A 221 -24.84 -0.94 2.07
CA GLU A 221 -24.65 -1.46 3.42
C GLU A 221 -24.00 -0.41 4.32
N THR A 222 -22.94 0.25 3.83
CA THR A 222 -22.17 1.27 4.56
C THR A 222 -23.05 2.46 4.97
N VAL A 223 -23.97 2.90 4.10
CA VAL A 223 -24.84 4.06 4.35
C VAL A 223 -26.21 3.71 4.93
N ARG A 224 -26.51 2.42 5.16
CA ARG A 224 -27.85 1.97 5.55
C ARG A 224 -28.34 2.60 6.85
N GLY A 225 -27.45 2.76 7.83
CA GLY A 225 -27.78 3.40 9.10
C GLY A 225 -28.17 4.87 8.93
N ALA A 226 -27.44 5.61 8.09
CA ALA A 226 -27.73 7.02 7.81
C ALA A 226 -29.06 7.20 7.05
N GLN A 227 -29.34 6.32 6.08
CA GLN A 227 -30.61 6.31 5.36
C GLN A 227 -31.78 6.05 6.31
N LEU A 228 -31.69 5.03 7.17
CA LEU A 228 -32.73 4.73 8.15
C LEU A 228 -32.96 5.87 9.14
N ALA A 229 -31.89 6.55 9.58
CA ALA A 229 -32.00 7.71 10.45
C ALA A 229 -32.75 8.85 9.75
N HIS A 230 -32.43 9.13 8.49
CA HIS A 230 -33.12 10.13 7.68
C HIS A 230 -34.61 9.79 7.47
N GLU A 231 -34.92 8.55 7.05
CA GLU A 231 -36.29 8.06 6.84
C GLU A 231 -37.15 8.17 8.10
N ARG A 232 -36.55 7.98 9.29
CA ARG A 232 -37.25 8.00 10.58
C ARG A 232 -37.18 9.35 11.30
N GLY A 233 -36.55 10.36 10.72
CA GLY A 233 -36.34 11.66 11.35
C GLY A 233 -35.48 11.59 12.62
N TRP A 234 -34.61 10.59 12.74
CA TRP A 234 -33.68 10.48 13.86
C TRP A 234 -32.56 11.50 13.73
N THR A 235 -32.30 12.22 14.81
CA THR A 235 -31.20 13.17 14.91
C THR A 235 -30.42 12.89 16.18
N ALA A 236 -29.10 12.98 16.11
CA ALA A 236 -28.28 12.94 17.31
C ALA A 236 -28.48 14.24 18.11
N PRO A 237 -28.48 14.20 19.45
CA PRO A 237 -28.42 15.41 20.24
C PRO A 237 -27.13 16.19 19.92
N SER A 238 -27.17 17.52 20.06
CA SER A 238 -25.97 18.34 19.92
C SER A 238 -24.91 17.89 20.92
N MET A 239 -23.68 17.74 20.46
CA MET A 239 -22.55 17.68 21.39
C MET A 239 -22.47 19.02 22.14
N PRO A 240 -22.20 19.03 23.45
CA PRO A 240 -21.97 20.27 24.18
C PRO A 240 -20.69 20.95 23.66
N ASP A 241 -20.75 22.26 23.41
CA ASP A 241 -19.59 23.06 22.99
C ASP A 241 -18.52 23.16 24.10
N ASP A 242 -18.94 22.94 25.34
CA ASP A 242 -18.16 23.10 26.58
C ASP A 242 -17.90 21.76 27.28
N ALA A 243 -17.94 20.64 26.55
CA ALA A 243 -17.57 19.35 27.11
C ALA A 243 -16.15 19.41 27.70
N GLU A 244 -16.05 19.38 29.03
CA GLU A 244 -14.78 19.47 29.75
C GLU A 244 -13.91 18.27 29.36
N LEU A 245 -12.89 18.53 28.53
CA LEU A 245 -11.91 17.51 28.16
C LEU A 245 -11.10 17.14 29.41
N PRO A 246 -10.75 15.86 29.59
CA PRO A 246 -9.84 15.48 30.66
C PRO A 246 -8.53 16.28 30.54
N PRO A 247 -7.91 16.70 31.65
CA PRO A 247 -6.67 17.46 31.62
C PRO A 247 -5.61 16.65 30.88
N LEU A 248 -4.97 17.27 29.87
CA LEU A 248 -3.83 16.65 29.22
C LEU A 248 -2.73 16.45 30.26
N PRO A 249 -2.13 15.26 30.37
CA PRO A 249 -0.95 15.10 31.21
C PRO A 249 0.13 16.08 30.76
N GLU A 250 0.85 16.67 31.72
CA GLU A 250 2.01 17.52 31.41
C GLU A 250 2.95 16.75 30.48
N LYS A 251 3.38 17.40 29.37
CA LYS A 251 4.36 16.83 28.45
C LYS A 251 5.59 16.44 29.26
N ARG A 252 5.82 15.14 29.45
CA ARG A 252 7.04 14.59 30.03
C ARG A 252 8.20 14.69 29.06
#